data_AF-A0A085WAC8-F1
#
_entry.id   AF-A0A085WAC8-F1
#
_cell.length_a   1.000
_cell.length_b   1.000
_cell.length_c   1.000
_cell.angle_alpha   90.00
_cell.angle_beta   90.00
_cell.angle_gamma   90.00
#
_symmetry.space_group_name_H-M   'P 1'
#
loop_
_entity.id
_entity.type
_entity.pdbx_description
1 polymer ?
#
loop_
_entity_poly.entity_id
_entity_poly.type
_entity_poly.pdbx_seq_one_letter_code
_entity_poly.pdbx_strand_id
1 'polypeptide(L)'
;MRGSQEDIASTCAVVHGHNCQKSSCPEGFWCEDFLIPARPGEAWVRCAQSCLEPDSPPCPSGEVCSLISCERLCSPEQTGACGEGFHCIQVQEDGPWLCKPEWYRPRE
;
A
#
# COMPACT_ATOMS: atom_id res chain seq x y z
N MET A 1 -2.37 -24.98 -34.02
CA MET A 1 -2.60 -23.88 -33.07
C MET A 1 -3.47 -24.45 -31.96
N ARG A 2 -2.89 -24.76 -30.79
CA ARG A 2 -3.65 -25.10 -29.58
C ARG A 2 -3.40 -23.97 -28.60
N GLY A 3 -4.39 -23.10 -28.43
CA GLY A 3 -4.40 -22.14 -27.34
C GLY A 3 -4.61 -22.93 -26.05
N SER A 4 -3.64 -22.86 -25.15
CA SER A 4 -3.85 -23.27 -23.77
C SER A 4 -4.83 -22.28 -23.17
N GLN A 5 -6.04 -22.75 -22.91
CA GLN A 5 -7.03 -22.04 -22.14
C GLN A 5 -6.49 -22.04 -20.70
N GLU A 6 -5.94 -20.91 -20.27
CA GLU A 6 -5.58 -20.71 -18.86
C GLU A 6 -6.90 -20.65 -18.08
N ASP A 7 -7.21 -21.69 -17.32
CA ASP A 7 -8.28 -21.67 -16.33
C ASP A 7 -7.93 -20.60 -15.29
N ILE A 8 -8.49 -19.40 -15.44
CA ILE A 8 -8.35 -18.33 -14.44
C ILE A 8 -9.17 -18.76 -13.22
N ALA A 9 -8.52 -19.49 -12.31
CA ALA A 9 -9.09 -19.79 -11.00
C ALA A 9 -9.07 -18.52 -10.15
N SER A 10 -10.24 -18.01 -9.80
CA SER A 10 -10.37 -16.96 -8.78
C SER A 10 -10.26 -17.62 -7.40
N THR A 11 -9.28 -17.19 -6.60
CA THR A 11 -9.15 -17.59 -5.20
C THR A 11 -9.49 -16.43 -4.28
N CYS A 12 -10.04 -16.73 -3.11
CA CYS A 12 -10.20 -15.73 -2.05
C CYS A 12 -8.84 -15.26 -1.56
N ALA A 13 -8.74 -13.96 -1.23
CA ALA A 13 -7.59 -13.38 -0.57
C ALA A 13 -7.94 -12.88 0.83
N VAL A 14 -7.01 -13.02 1.77
CA VAL A 14 -7.02 -12.32 3.05
C VAL A 14 -6.61 -10.88 2.78
N VAL A 15 -7.46 -9.94 3.18
CA VAL A 15 -7.23 -8.50 2.97
C VAL A 15 -6.63 -7.90 4.23
N HIS A 16 -5.48 -7.26 4.07
CA HIS A 16 -4.79 -6.48 5.09
C HIS A 16 -4.99 -4.99 4.84
N GLY A 17 -5.33 -4.25 5.91
CA GLY A 17 -5.67 -2.83 5.84
C GLY A 17 -7.14 -2.54 5.58
N HIS A 18 -7.44 -1.31 5.16
CA HIS A 18 -8.82 -0.88 4.89
C HIS A 18 -9.24 -1.35 3.50
N ASN A 19 -10.21 -2.27 3.44
CA ASN A 19 -10.70 -2.83 2.18
C ASN A 19 -11.52 -1.80 1.37
N CYS A 20 -10.81 -0.96 0.61
CA CYS A 20 -11.42 0.08 -0.19
C CYS A 20 -12.14 -0.41 -1.46
N GLN A 21 -11.98 -1.69 -1.81
CA GLN A 21 -12.77 -2.34 -2.85
C GLN A 21 -14.20 -2.63 -2.38
N LYS A 22 -14.39 -2.79 -1.06
CA LYS A 22 -15.72 -2.97 -0.44
C LYS A 22 -16.30 -1.66 0.08
N SER A 23 -15.50 -0.81 0.71
CA SER A 23 -15.90 0.52 1.20
C SER A 23 -15.13 1.61 0.49
N SER A 24 -15.79 2.37 -0.39
CA SER A 24 -15.15 3.37 -1.24
C SER A 24 -14.27 4.36 -0.47
N CYS A 25 -13.12 4.70 -1.05
CA CYS A 25 -12.27 5.76 -0.52
C CYS A 25 -12.94 7.14 -0.53
N PRO A 26 -12.49 8.06 0.34
CA PRO A 26 -12.88 9.47 0.28
C PRO A 26 -12.52 10.11 -1.08
N GLU A 27 -13.16 11.24 -1.37
CA GLU A 27 -12.86 12.02 -2.58
C GLU A 27 -11.38 12.42 -2.65
N GLY A 28 -10.77 12.27 -3.83
CA GLY A 28 -9.34 12.56 -4.05
C GLY A 28 -8.39 11.42 -3.65
N PHE A 29 -8.91 10.27 -3.21
CA PHE A 29 -8.12 9.07 -2.92
C PHE A 29 -8.53 7.93 -3.86
N TRP A 30 -7.56 7.12 -4.32
CA TRP A 30 -7.83 5.86 -5.01
C TRP A 30 -7.64 4.67 -4.08
N CYS A 31 -8.24 3.55 -4.47
CA CYS A 31 -7.98 2.28 -3.81
C CYS A 31 -6.69 1.67 -4.36
N GLU A 32 -5.66 1.63 -3.52
CA GLU A 32 -4.39 0.98 -3.84
C GLU A 32 -4.44 -0.44 -3.29
N ASP A 33 -4.51 -1.42 -4.19
CA ASP A 33 -4.46 -2.84 -3.88
C ASP A 33 -3.18 -3.49 -4.42
N PHE A 34 -2.46 -4.17 -3.53
CA PHE A 34 -1.26 -4.91 -3.87
C PHE A 34 -1.52 -6.40 -3.77
N LEU A 35 -1.56 -7.05 -4.93
CA LEU A 35 -1.50 -8.50 -5.08
C LEU A 35 -0.06 -8.88 -5.42
N ILE A 36 0.60 -9.60 -4.52
CA ILE A 36 2.01 -9.98 -4.70
C ILE A 36 2.09 -11.46 -5.07
N PRO A 37 2.65 -11.82 -6.25
CA PRO A 37 2.74 -13.22 -6.68
C PRO A 37 3.44 -14.15 -5.68
N ALA A 38 4.40 -13.62 -4.92
CA ALA A 38 5.13 -14.37 -3.89
C ALA A 38 4.30 -14.66 -2.61
N ARG A 39 3.13 -14.03 -2.45
CA ARG A 39 2.20 -14.26 -1.33
C ARG A 39 0.78 -14.50 -1.87
N PRO A 40 0.54 -15.67 -2.48
CA PRO A 40 -0.76 -15.98 -3.06
C PRO A 40 -1.84 -16.05 -1.97
N GLY A 41 -3.00 -15.46 -2.25
CA GLY A 41 -4.11 -15.43 -1.29
C GLY A 41 -3.98 -14.35 -0.21
N GLU A 42 -3.02 -13.42 -0.32
CA GLU A 42 -2.92 -12.22 0.53
C GLU A 42 -3.00 -10.97 -0.35
N ALA A 43 -3.64 -9.92 0.18
CA ALA A 43 -3.77 -8.62 -0.47
C ALA A 43 -3.58 -7.50 0.54
N TRP A 44 -2.84 -6.44 0.18
CA TRP A 44 -2.70 -5.23 1.00
C TRP A 44 -3.46 -4.12 0.34
N VAL A 45 -4.37 -3.52 1.08
CA VAL A 45 -5.34 -2.58 0.53
C VAL A 45 -5.40 -1.34 1.40
N ARG A 46 -5.31 -0.17 0.77
CA ARG A 46 -5.47 1.13 1.43
C ARG A 46 -6.05 2.19 0.49
N CYS A 47 -6.55 3.26 1.08
CA CYS A 47 -6.81 4.49 0.34
C CYS A 47 -5.50 5.29 0.22
N ALA A 48 -5.12 5.63 -1.00
CA ALA A 48 -3.91 6.40 -1.30
C ALA A 48 -4.29 7.71 -2.00
N GLN A 49 -3.50 8.75 -1.74
CA GLN A 49 -3.60 10.05 -2.42
C GLN A 49 -2.32 10.29 -3.22
N SER A 50 -2.46 10.94 -4.38
CA SER A 50 -1.36 11.14 -5.31
C SER A 50 -0.63 12.39 -4.85
N CYS A 51 0.68 12.37 -4.99
CA CYS A 51 1.52 13.52 -4.74
C CYS A 51 2.56 13.75 -5.84
N LEU A 52 2.49 12.97 -6.93
CA LEU A 52 3.41 13.07 -8.05
C LEU A 52 3.05 14.22 -8.99
N GLU A 53 1.75 14.39 -9.26
CA GLU A 53 1.29 15.33 -10.28
C GLU A 53 1.37 16.77 -9.77
N PRO A 54 1.71 17.76 -10.63
CA PRO A 54 1.82 19.17 -10.24
C PRO A 54 0.56 19.76 -9.59
N ASP A 55 -0.62 19.29 -10.01
CA ASP A 55 -1.92 19.72 -9.49
C ASP A 55 -2.40 18.86 -8.31
N SER A 56 -1.59 17.92 -7.82
CA SER A 56 -1.94 17.11 -6.66
C SER A 56 -2.04 17.98 -5.40
N PRO A 57 -3.05 17.75 -4.55
CA PRO A 57 -3.07 18.39 -3.24
C PRO A 57 -1.84 17.98 -2.41
N PRO A 58 -1.38 18.82 -1.47
CA PRO A 58 -0.35 18.43 -0.53
C PRO A 58 -0.83 17.27 0.34
N CYS A 59 0.10 16.39 0.72
CA CYS A 59 -0.23 15.26 1.57
C CYS A 59 -0.87 15.70 2.90
N PRO A 60 -1.81 14.92 3.45
CA PRO A 60 -2.45 15.22 4.72
C PRO A 60 -1.43 15.29 5.86
N SER A 61 -1.80 15.95 6.96
CA SER A 61 -0.94 16.03 8.14
C SER A 61 -0.56 14.63 8.66
N GLY A 62 0.74 14.42 8.91
CA GLY A 62 1.28 13.13 9.33
C GLY A 62 1.61 12.19 8.17
N GLU A 63 1.51 12.66 6.93
CA GLU A 63 1.92 11.91 5.74
C GLU A 63 2.98 12.70 4.94
N VAL A 64 3.79 11.99 4.16
CA VAL A 64 4.80 12.56 3.28
C VAL A 64 4.72 11.93 1.89
N CYS A 65 5.03 12.70 0.86
CA CYS A 65 5.07 12.18 -0.49
C CYS A 65 6.21 11.18 -0.66
N SER A 66 5.90 9.95 -1.04
CA SER A 66 6.88 8.90 -1.31
C SER A 66 6.60 8.26 -2.67
N LEU A 67 7.53 8.45 -3.60
CA LEU A 67 7.44 8.03 -5.01
C LEU A 67 6.25 8.66 -5.75
N ILE A 68 5.04 8.17 -5.50
CA ILE A 68 3.83 8.57 -6.22
C ILE A 68 2.64 8.86 -5.31
N SER A 69 2.70 8.45 -4.05
CA SER A 69 1.57 8.56 -3.13
C SER A 69 1.99 9.07 -1.76
N CYS A 70 1.02 9.65 -1.07
CA CYS A 70 1.17 10.05 0.32
C CYS A 70 1.29 8.79 1.20
N GLU A 71 2.34 8.76 2.01
CA GLU A 71 2.63 7.67 2.93
C GLU A 71 2.60 8.17 4.36
N ARG A 72 1.97 7.39 5.24
CA ARG A 72 1.88 7.71 6.66
C ARG A 72 3.25 7.62 7.32
N LEU A 73 3.63 8.69 8.01
CA LEU A 73 4.79 8.69 8.89
C LEU A 73 4.52 7.80 10.10
N CYS A 74 5.55 7.11 10.55
CA CYS A 74 5.49 6.28 11.74
C CYS A 74 6.78 6.41 12.56
N SER A 75 6.74 5.91 13.78
CA SER A 75 7.94 5.70 14.59
C SER A 75 8.10 4.20 14.84
N PRO A 76 9.32 3.63 14.72
CA PRO A 76 9.56 2.23 15.03
C PRO A 76 9.26 1.89 16.50
N GLU A 77 9.27 2.87 17.40
CA GLU A 77 8.94 2.68 18.81
C GLU A 77 7.42 2.60 19.06
N GLN A 78 6.60 3.06 18.11
CA GLN A 78 5.15 3.05 18.24
C GLN A 78 4.56 1.77 17.63
N THR A 79 4.23 0.80 18.48
CA THR A 79 3.58 -0.44 18.06
C THR A 79 2.21 -0.16 17.46
N GLY A 80 1.91 -0.76 16.30
CA GLY A 80 0.60 -0.65 15.65
C GLY A 80 0.32 0.67 14.95
N ALA A 81 1.30 1.57 14.81
CA ALA A 81 1.15 2.86 14.14
C ALA A 81 0.62 2.77 12.69
N CYS A 82 0.91 1.66 12.01
CA CYS A 82 0.61 1.46 10.59
C CYS A 82 -0.67 0.66 10.32
N GLY A 83 -1.26 0.04 11.35
CA GLY A 83 -2.37 -0.89 11.19
C GLY A 83 -1.95 -2.29 10.71
N GLU A 84 -2.93 -3.17 10.57
CA GLU A 84 -2.72 -4.58 10.27
C GLU A 84 -2.15 -4.82 8.87
N GLY A 85 -1.08 -5.63 8.79
CA GLY A 85 -0.37 -5.98 7.56
C GLY A 85 0.58 -4.90 7.05
N PHE A 86 0.77 -3.81 7.80
CA PHE A 86 1.73 -2.76 7.49
C PHE A 86 2.73 -2.63 8.62
N HIS A 87 3.99 -2.46 8.27
CA HIS A 87 5.07 -2.24 9.22
C HIS A 87 5.71 -0.86 9.05
N CYS A 88 6.34 -0.38 10.12
CA CYS A 88 7.10 0.86 10.09
C CYS A 88 8.53 0.56 9.65
N ILE A 89 8.94 1.09 8.50
CA ILE A 89 10.30 0.88 7.97
C ILE A 89 10.91 2.17 7.45
N GLN A 90 12.23 2.21 7.43
CA GLN A 90 12.99 3.27 6.77
C GLN A 90 13.30 2.83 5.33
N VAL A 91 12.72 3.53 4.34
CA VAL A 91 12.79 3.12 2.93
C VAL A 91 14.12 3.47 2.27
N GLN A 92 14.76 4.56 2.73
CA GLN A 92 16.06 5.05 2.27
C GLN A 92 16.92 5.38 3.48
N GLU A 93 18.24 5.24 3.40
CA GLU A 93 19.15 5.68 4.45
C GLU A 93 18.90 7.15 4.80
N ASP A 94 18.81 7.46 6.09
CA ASP A 94 18.44 8.77 6.64
C ASP A 94 17.08 9.34 6.20
N GLY A 95 16.25 8.55 5.52
CA GLY A 95 14.90 8.92 5.12
C GLY A 95 13.89 8.84 6.28
N PRO A 96 12.66 9.35 6.08
CA PRO A 96 11.59 9.18 7.06
C PRO A 96 11.20 7.72 7.23
N TRP A 97 10.72 7.39 8.43
CA TRP A 97 10.05 6.12 8.70
C TRP A 97 8.63 6.15 8.18
N LEU A 98 8.30 5.18 7.33
CA LEU A 98 7.03 5.11 6.62
C LEU A 98 6.34 3.79 6.89
N CYS A 99 5.01 3.84 6.93
CA CYS A 99 4.20 2.65 6.89
C CYS A 99 4.24 2.03 5.50
N LYS A 100 4.75 0.81 5.40
CA LYS A 100 4.75 0.03 4.16
C LYS A 100 4.11 -1.32 4.39
N PRO A 101 3.54 -1.95 3.34
CA PRO A 101 3.06 -3.32 3.44
C PRO A 101 4.17 -4.25 3.94
N GLU A 102 3.83 -5.26 4.74
CA GLU A 102 4.83 -6.19 5.31
C GLU A 102 5.64 -7.00 4.28
N TRP A 103 5.15 -7.10 3.04
CA TRP A 103 5.92 -7.71 1.94
C TRP A 103 6.96 -6.76 1.35
N TYR A 104 6.85 -5.45 1.60
CA TYR A 104 7.76 -4.46 1.05
C TYR A 104 9.15 -4.65 1.63
N ARG A 105 10.14 -4.71 0.73
CA ARG A 105 11.55 -4.76 1.07
C ARG A 105 12.22 -3.53 0.44
N PRO A 106 12.92 -2.68 1.22
CA PRO A 106 13.78 -1.66 0.66
C PRO A 106 14.75 -2.29 -0.33
N ARG A 107 15.07 -1.59 -1.43
CA ARG A 107 16.16 -2.03 -2.30
C ARG A 107 17.47 -1.77 -1.58
N GLU A 108 18.33 -2.80 -1.55
CA GLU A 108 19.73 -2.73 -1.07
C GLU A 108 20.60 -1.88 -2.01
#